data_AF-A0A973SRV9-F1
#
_entry.id   AF-A0A973SRV9-F1
#
_cell.length_a   1.000
_cell.length_b   1.000
_cell.length_c   1.000
_cell.angle_alpha   90.00
_cell.angle_beta   90.00
_cell.angle_gamma   90.00
#
_symmetry.space_group_name_H-M   'P 1'
#
loop_
_entity.id
_entity.type
_entity.pdbx_description
1 polymer ?
#
loop_
_entity_poly.entity_id
_entity_poly.type
_entity_poly.pdbx_seq_one_letter_code
_entity_poly.pdbx_strand_id
1 'polypeptide(L)'
;MNWGPTRTARNMLTFDPEGLSCAQLFGDACVVCHKKWPRPRVRVGRFPDDSAVMACTDCAEALLPTPLATVLSFPHRLGLA
;
A
#
# COMPACT_ATOMS: atom_id res chain seq x y z
N MET A 1 25.90 -11.34 -10.35
CA MET A 1 25.46 -10.78 -9.06
C MET A 1 24.23 -11.57 -8.60
N ASN A 2 24.23 -12.10 -7.38
CA ASN A 2 23.06 -12.79 -6.83
C ASN A 2 22.03 -11.73 -6.41
N TRP A 3 20.79 -11.87 -6.86
CA TRP A 3 19.64 -11.17 -6.29
C TRP A 3 18.74 -12.25 -5.68
N GLY A 4 19.08 -12.73 -4.49
CA GLY A 4 18.12 -13.46 -3.67
C GLY A 4 17.10 -12.46 -3.10
N PRO A 5 15.78 -12.59 -3.37
CA PRO A 5 14.82 -11.72 -2.74
C PRO A 5 14.78 -12.06 -1.26
N THR A 6 15.31 -11.16 -0.43
CA THR A 6 15.17 -11.21 1.03
C THR A 6 13.69 -11.46 1.35
N ARG A 7 13.43 -12.48 2.17
CA ARG A 7 12.12 -13.01 2.60
C ARG A 7 11.29 -12.02 3.46
N THR A 8 11.42 -10.73 3.18
CA THR A 8 10.74 -9.60 3.80
C THR A 8 10.21 -8.62 2.75
N ALA A 9 10.07 -9.05 1.49
CA ALA A 9 9.24 -8.36 0.52
C ALA A 9 7.77 -8.52 0.95
N ARG A 10 7.33 -7.76 1.97
CA ARG A 10 5.91 -7.39 2.08
C ARG A 10 5.59 -6.78 0.72
N ASN A 11 4.66 -7.36 -0.05
CA ASN A 11 4.19 -6.88 -1.36
C ASN A 11 4.10 -5.35 -1.41
N MET A 12 5.20 -4.68 -1.71
CA MET A 12 5.27 -3.23 -1.69
C MET A 12 5.30 -2.82 -3.14
N LEU A 13 4.18 -2.28 -3.59
CA LEU A 13 4.00 -1.84 -4.97
C LEU A 13 5.00 -0.72 -5.27
N THR A 14 5.82 -0.93 -6.28
CA THR A 14 6.71 0.09 -6.82
C THR A 14 5.97 0.82 -7.94
N PHE A 15 5.85 2.14 -7.85
CA PHE A 15 5.26 2.98 -8.89
C PHE A 15 6.35 3.61 -9.73
N ASP A 16 6.12 3.69 -11.04
CA ASP A 16 6.98 4.45 -11.94
C ASP A 16 6.67 5.95 -11.79
N PRO A 17 7.67 6.80 -11.50
CA PRO A 17 7.48 8.24 -11.46
C PRO A 17 7.29 8.88 -12.85
N GLU A 18 7.58 8.17 -13.95
CA GLU A 18 7.43 8.72 -15.29
C GLU A 18 5.97 9.13 -15.57
N GLY A 19 5.77 10.35 -16.09
CA GLY A 19 4.45 10.88 -16.41
C GLY A 19 3.65 11.45 -15.22
N LEU A 20 4.17 11.37 -13.99
CA LEU A 20 3.54 11.97 -12.82
C LEU A 20 3.84 13.47 -12.71
N SER A 21 2.85 14.22 -12.28
CA SER A 21 3.01 15.63 -11.94
C SER A 21 3.78 15.80 -10.62
N CYS A 22 4.45 16.94 -10.43
CA CYS A 22 5.12 17.27 -9.17
C CYS A 22 4.19 17.11 -7.96
N ALA A 23 2.90 17.47 -8.10
CA ALA A 23 1.93 17.30 -7.02
C ALA A 23 1.75 15.83 -6.60
N GLN A 24 1.86 14.86 -7.52
CA GLN A 24 1.77 13.44 -7.19
C GLN A 24 3.06 12.93 -6.55
N LEU A 25 4.21 13.36 -7.08
CA LEU A 25 5.53 12.99 -6.56
C LEU A 25 5.72 13.47 -5.10
N PHE A 26 5.21 14.67 -4.76
CA PHE A 26 5.25 15.19 -3.40
C PHE A 26 4.09 14.72 -2.50
N GLY A 27 3.18 13.89 -3.00
CA GLY A 27 2.03 13.38 -2.23
C GLY A 27 0.91 14.40 -1.98
N ASP A 28 0.89 15.50 -2.73
CA ASP A 28 -0.15 16.54 -2.71
C ASP A 28 -1.38 16.17 -3.54
N ALA A 29 -1.22 15.24 -4.48
CA ALA A 29 -2.26 14.73 -5.35
C ALA A 29 -2.26 13.20 -5.37
N CYS A 30 -3.43 12.61 -5.53
CA CYS A 30 -3.56 11.17 -5.65
C CYS A 30 -2.79 10.66 -6.88
N VAL A 31 -1.96 9.64 -6.71
CA VAL A 31 -1.20 9.04 -7.81
C VAL A 31 -2.09 8.50 -8.94
N VAL A 32 -3.34 8.10 -8.64
CA VAL A 32 -4.28 7.54 -9.63
C VAL A 32 -5.15 8.60 -10.29
N CYS A 33 -5.87 9.40 -9.50
CA CYS A 33 -6.91 10.29 -10.00
C CYS A 33 -6.53 11.77 -9.99
N HIS A 34 -5.30 12.12 -9.58
CA HIS A 34 -4.75 13.48 -9.58
C HIS A 34 -5.49 14.47 -8.66
N LYS A 35 -6.47 14.00 -7.87
CA LYS A 35 -7.24 14.83 -6.93
C LYS A 35 -6.33 15.37 -5.83
N LYS A 36 -6.36 16.69 -5.61
CA LYS A 36 -5.58 17.40 -4.58
C LYS A 36 -6.32 17.59 -3.25
N TRP A 37 -7.65 17.61 -3.27
CA TRP A 37 -8.47 17.84 -2.09
C TRP A 37 -9.61 16.82 -1.98
N PRO A 38 -9.84 16.19 -0.81
CA PRO A 38 -9.00 16.21 0.39
C PRO A 38 -7.59 15.62 0.11
N ARG A 39 -6.58 16.13 0.83
CA ARG A 39 -5.17 15.78 0.56
C ARG A 39 -4.93 14.28 0.79
N PRO A 40 -4.26 13.57 -0.14
CA PRO A 40 -3.93 12.16 0.00
C PRO A 40 -3.15 11.87 1.29
N ARG A 41 -3.57 10.85 2.05
CA ARG A 41 -2.87 10.42 3.28
C ARG A 41 -2.60 8.92 3.33
N VAL A 42 -3.05 8.16 2.34
CA VAL A 42 -2.90 6.70 2.33
C VAL A 42 -1.68 6.32 1.51
N ARG A 43 -0.73 5.64 2.14
CA ARG A 43 0.47 5.13 1.47
C ARG A 43 0.13 3.83 0.77
N VAL A 44 0.26 3.82 -0.56
CA VAL A 44 -0.05 2.64 -1.40
C VAL A 44 1.19 1.93 -1.91
N GLY A 45 2.35 2.58 -1.85
CA GLY A 45 3.58 2.02 -2.40
C GLY A 45 4.81 2.88 -2.14
N ARG A 46 5.83 2.65 -2.97
CA ARG A 46 7.06 3.46 -3.02
C ARG A 46 7.47 3.75 -4.46
N PHE A 47 8.22 4.83 -4.63
CA PHE A 47 8.95 5.12 -5.86
C PHE A 47 10.34 4.43 -5.84
N PRO A 48 11.06 4.40 -6.98
CA PRO A 48 12.40 3.78 -7.06
C PRO A 48 13.45 4.46 -6.18
N ASP A 49 13.21 5.71 -5.79
CA ASP A 49 14.02 6.50 -4.85
C ASP A 49 13.64 6.27 -3.38
N ASP A 50 12.79 5.27 -3.10
CA ASP A 50 12.23 4.90 -1.80
C ASP A 50 11.22 5.91 -1.20
N SER A 51 10.88 6.98 -1.94
CA SER A 51 9.88 7.94 -1.50
C SER A 51 8.47 7.34 -1.51
N ALA A 52 7.59 7.85 -0.64
CA ALA A 52 6.27 7.26 -0.41
C ALA A 52 5.25 7.70 -1.46
N VAL A 53 4.53 6.74 -2.05
CA VAL A 53 3.44 7.02 -3.00
C VAL A 53 2.13 7.17 -2.24
N MET A 54 1.44 8.28 -2.45
CA MET A 54 0.21 8.64 -1.74
C MET A 54 -1.02 8.57 -2.64
N ALA A 55 -2.12 8.03 -2.11
CA ALA A 55 -3.42 7.97 -2.77
C ALA A 55 -4.53 8.53 -1.87
N CYS A 56 -5.63 8.95 -2.49
CA CYS A 56 -6.87 9.22 -1.76
C CYS A 56 -7.48 7.90 -1.26
N THR A 57 -8.36 7.98 -0.26
CA THR A 57 -8.96 6.80 0.38
C THR A 57 -9.63 5.85 -0.62
N ASP A 58 -10.39 6.41 -1.56
CA ASP A 58 -11.13 5.67 -2.58
C ASP A 58 -10.20 4.87 -3.50
N CYS A 59 -9.19 5.54 -4.09
CA CYS A 59 -8.22 4.85 -4.94
C CYS A 59 -7.30 3.92 -4.14
N ALA A 60 -7.05 4.20 -2.86
CA ALA A 60 -6.24 3.35 -2.02
C ALA A 60 -6.93 2.01 -1.74
N GLU A 61 -8.25 1.99 -1.59
CA GLU A 61 -9.03 0.77 -1.39
C GLU A 61 -8.93 -0.18 -2.61
N ALA A 62 -8.87 0.38 -3.82
CA ALA A 62 -8.67 -0.39 -5.04
C ALA A 62 -7.23 -0.93 -5.20
N LEU A 63 -6.22 -0.27 -4.61
CA LEU A 63 -4.81 -0.60 -4.77
C LEU A 63 -4.27 -1.50 -3.66
N LEU A 64 -4.76 -1.34 -2.43
CA LEU A 64 -4.28 -2.08 -1.29
C LEU A 64 -4.91 -3.48 -1.30
N PRO A 65 -4.11 -4.55 -1.18
CA PRO A 65 -4.67 -5.88 -1.03
C PRO A 65 -5.53 -5.90 0.23
N THR A 66 -6.76 -6.37 0.10
CA THR A 66 -7.61 -6.64 1.25
C THR A 66 -6.86 -7.64 2.12
N PRO A 67 -6.63 -7.35 3.42
CA PRO A 67 -5.99 -8.31 4.29
C PRO A 67 -6.83 -9.59 4.26
N LEU A 68 -6.24 -10.66 3.73
CA LEU A 68 -6.88 -11.96 3.67
C LEU A 68 -7.24 -12.32 5.10
N ALA A 69 -8.53 -12.55 5.35
CA ALA A 69 -9.07 -12.68 6.70
C ALA A 69 -8.19 -13.62 7.52
N THR A 70 -7.56 -13.10 8.58
CA THR A 70 -6.78 -13.92 9.49
C THR A 70 -7.74 -14.88 10.17
N VAL A 71 -7.68 -16.16 9.77
CA VAL A 71 -8.44 -17.22 10.43
C VAL A 71 -7.89 -17.40 11.84
N LEU A 72 -8.53 -16.77 12.82
CA LEU A 72 -8.26 -17.01 14.22
C LEU A 72 -8.95 -18.32 14.60
N SER A 73 -8.18 -19.40 14.70
CA SER A 73 -8.66 -20.68 15.22
C SER A 73 -8.95 -20.51 16.72
N PHE A 74 -10.22 -20.49 17.10
CA PHE A 74 -10.60 -20.54 18.51
C PHE A 74 -10.33 -21.97 19.03
N PRO A 75 -9.51 -22.16 20.07
CA PRO A 75 -9.45 -23.46 20.72
C PRO A 75 -10.82 -23.72 21.35
N HIS A 76 -11.48 -24.78 20.89
CA HIS A 76 -12.67 -25.30 21.55
C HIS A 76 -12.31 -25.54 23.03
N ARG A 77 -12.99 -24.84 23.94
CA ARG A 77 -12.89 -25.09 25.38
C ARG A 77 -13.27 -26.55 25.62
N LEU A 78 -12.29 -27.39 25.94
CA LEU A 78 -12.55 -28.65 26.65
C LEU A 78 -13.21 -28.26 27.98
N GLY A 79 -14.42 -28.76 28.15
CA GLY A 79 -15.40 -28.29 29.11
C GLY A 79 -15.04 -28.53 30.56
N LEU A 80 -15.70 -27.74 31.41
CA LEU A 80 -16.00 -28.10 32.80
C LEU A 80 -16.73 -29.45 32.82
N ALA A 81 -16.15 -30.42 33.53
CA ALA A 81 -16.87 -31.46 34.27
C ALA A 81 -15.94 -31.98 35.37
#